data_AF-A0A0D0C0M4-F1
#
_entry.id   AF-A0A0D0C0M4-F1
#
_cell.length_a   1.000
_cell.length_b   1.000
_cell.length_c   1.000
_cell.angle_alpha   90.00
_cell.angle_beta   90.00
_cell.angle_gamma   90.00
#
_symmetry.space_group_name_H-M   'P 1'
#
loop_
_entity.id
_entity.type
_entity.pdbx_description
1 polymer ?
#
loop_
_entity_poly.entity_id
_entity_poly.type
_entity_poly.pdbx_seq_one_letter_code
_entity_poly.pdbx_strand_id
1 'polypeptide(L)'
;AALQSAERHWACCDQEVFIAAIIINPFYQVAPFNKISLTTHAGLAALFGCLGLHFYGESAPVELLTDLEHYLVSSGDFACMDIYKDSLLACAALSHTTIDALDVWNALSHPGTKPRPLHKIACCVLSICPNSVSCKRLFSVFGSILTKWHNRLSTKNLTRLAELKMYVHEEHVCNNTVKKHLK
;
A
#
# COMPACT_ATOMS: atom_id res chain seq x y z
N ALA A 1 -27.60 -6.43 6.77
CA ALA A 1 -26.69 -7.59 6.59
C ALA A 1 -25.30 -7.16 6.13
N ALA A 2 -25.15 -6.51 4.96
CA ALA A 2 -23.82 -6.12 4.44
C ALA A 2 -23.08 -5.10 5.34
N LEU A 3 -23.76 -4.06 5.83
CA LEU A 3 -23.16 -3.03 6.70
C LEU A 3 -22.62 -3.64 8.01
N GLN A 4 -23.44 -4.42 8.71
CA GLN A 4 -23.03 -5.12 9.94
C GLN A 4 -21.85 -6.09 9.72
N SER A 5 -21.79 -6.73 8.55
CA SER A 5 -20.64 -7.56 8.19
C SER A 5 -19.39 -6.71 7.98
N ALA A 6 -19.50 -5.57 7.29
CA ALA A 6 -18.40 -4.65 7.07
C ALA A 6 -17.90 -4.04 8.39
N GLU A 7 -18.80 -3.64 9.29
CA GLU A 7 -18.45 -3.13 10.62
C GLU A 7 -17.69 -4.16 11.45
N ARG A 8 -18.11 -5.44 11.42
CA ARG A 8 -17.39 -6.52 12.11
C ARG A 8 -15.99 -6.73 11.53
N HIS A 9 -15.84 -6.70 10.21
CA HIS A 9 -14.53 -6.83 9.58
C HIS A 9 -13.64 -5.61 9.86
N TRP A 10 -14.22 -4.42 9.85
CA TRP A 10 -13.53 -3.18 10.20
C TRP A 10 -13.05 -3.18 11.65
N ALA A 11 -13.87 -3.65 12.59
CA ALA A 11 -13.49 -3.77 14.01
C ALA A 11 -12.32 -4.74 14.25
N CYS A 12 -12.12 -5.72 13.37
CA CYS A 12 -11.08 -6.74 13.50
C CYS A 12 -9.83 -6.47 12.63
N CYS A 13 -9.80 -5.38 11.85
CA CYS A 13 -8.66 -5.07 10.99
C CYS A 13 -7.78 -3.96 11.58
N ASP A 14 -6.58 -3.80 11.01
CA ASP A 14 -5.67 -2.71 11.34
C ASP A 14 -6.18 -1.38 10.75
N GLN A 15 -7.23 -0.81 11.37
CA GLN A 15 -7.95 0.38 10.92
C GLN A 15 -7.01 1.55 10.63
N GLU A 16 -5.99 1.72 11.47
CA GLU A 16 -4.97 2.76 11.35
C GLU A 16 -4.25 2.72 10.00
N VAL A 17 -3.96 1.52 9.47
CA VAL A 17 -3.30 1.34 8.17
C VAL A 17 -4.21 1.79 7.03
N PHE A 18 -5.50 1.44 7.09
CA PHE A 18 -6.47 1.86 6.09
C PHE A 18 -6.73 3.37 6.12
N ILE A 19 -6.83 3.96 7.30
CA ILE A 19 -6.99 5.40 7.47
C ILE A 19 -5.74 6.12 6.92
N ALA A 20 -4.56 5.66 7.28
CA ALA A 20 -3.30 6.21 6.78
C ALA A 20 -3.17 6.08 5.26
N ALA A 21 -3.62 4.97 4.66
CA ALA A 21 -3.62 4.79 3.21
C ALA A 21 -4.45 5.85 2.48
N ILE A 22 -5.59 6.26 3.05
CA ILE A 22 -6.40 7.34 2.50
C ILE A 22 -5.69 8.68 2.64
N ILE A 23 -5.11 8.96 3.82
CA ILE A 23 -4.44 10.23 4.11
C ILE A 23 -3.17 10.42 3.28
N ILE A 24 -2.40 9.36 3.05
CA ILE A 24 -1.19 9.38 2.21
C ILE A 24 -1.51 9.45 0.71
N ASN A 25 -2.75 9.11 0.33
CA ASN A 25 -3.11 9.12 -1.08
C ASN A 25 -3.19 10.59 -1.56
N PRO A 26 -2.34 11.00 -2.53
CA PRO A 26 -2.26 12.38 -2.99
C PRO A 26 -3.54 12.90 -3.65
N PHE A 27 -4.46 12.00 -4.03
CA PHE A 27 -5.76 12.33 -4.61
C PHE A 27 -6.86 12.57 -3.56
N TYR A 28 -6.68 12.07 -2.34
CA TYR A 28 -7.70 12.17 -1.28
C TYR A 28 -7.23 13.00 -0.09
N GLN A 29 -6.03 12.71 0.41
CA GLN A 29 -5.50 13.29 1.63
C GLN A 29 -6.51 13.21 2.79
N VAL A 30 -6.69 14.32 3.52
CA VAL A 30 -7.67 14.42 4.61
C VAL A 30 -9.09 14.75 4.14
N ALA A 31 -9.31 15.01 2.84
CA ALA A 31 -10.60 15.48 2.32
C ALA A 31 -11.79 14.55 2.61
N PRO A 32 -11.65 13.21 2.61
CA PRO A 32 -12.76 12.32 2.94
C PRO A 32 -13.17 12.32 4.42
N PHE A 33 -12.34 12.86 5.31
CA PHE A 33 -12.56 12.81 6.75
C PHE A 33 -13.26 14.07 7.25
N ASN A 34 -14.22 13.89 8.15
CA ASN A 34 -14.77 15.00 8.93
C ASN A 34 -13.69 15.58 9.85
N LYS A 35 -13.89 16.83 10.29
CA LYS A 35 -13.03 17.49 11.28
C LYS A 35 -13.14 16.78 12.62
N ILE A 36 -12.26 15.82 12.86
CA ILE A 36 -12.16 15.02 14.09
C ILE A 36 -10.77 15.18 14.70
N SER A 37 -10.58 14.71 15.94
CA SER A 37 -9.27 14.76 16.61
C SER A 37 -8.16 14.10 15.80
N LEU A 38 -8.48 13.03 15.07
CA LEU A 38 -7.54 12.30 14.22
C LEU A 38 -7.00 13.14 13.05
N THR A 39 -7.81 14.04 12.49
CA THR A 39 -7.40 14.89 11.34
C THR A 39 -6.59 16.11 11.74
N THR A 40 -6.34 16.31 13.03
CA THR A 40 -5.44 17.37 13.51
C THR A 40 -3.98 17.02 13.24
N HIS A 41 -3.09 18.01 13.15
CA HIS A 41 -1.65 17.76 13.02
C HIS A 41 -1.12 16.80 14.10
N ALA A 42 -1.55 16.98 15.35
CA ALA A 42 -1.16 16.11 16.46
C ALA A 42 -1.73 14.68 16.33
N GLY A 43 -2.97 14.54 15.86
CA GLY A 43 -3.60 13.23 15.62
C GLY A 43 -2.90 12.46 14.50
N LEU A 44 -2.57 13.14 13.41
CA LEU A 44 -1.84 12.56 12.29
C LEU A 44 -0.40 12.22 12.68
N ALA A 45 0.27 13.09 13.44
CA ALA A 45 1.58 12.83 14.02
C ALA A 45 1.61 11.54 14.86
N ALA A 46 0.61 11.37 15.73
CA ALA A 46 0.48 10.16 16.54
C ALA A 46 0.24 8.92 15.67
N LEU A 47 -0.69 8.99 14.71
CA LEU A 47 -0.99 7.90 13.78
C LEU A 47 0.26 7.45 12.99
N PHE A 48 0.93 8.39 12.33
CA PHE A 48 2.10 8.08 11.52
C PHE A 48 3.32 7.69 12.35
N GLY A 49 3.46 8.23 13.56
CA GLY A 49 4.48 7.80 14.49
C GLY A 49 4.29 6.35 14.96
N CYS A 50 3.06 5.98 15.30
CA CYS A 50 2.69 4.60 15.65
C CYS A 50 2.93 3.64 14.48
N LEU A 51 2.56 4.02 13.25
CA LEU A 51 2.80 3.21 12.06
C LEU A 51 4.28 3.05 11.74
N GLY A 52 5.08 4.11 11.90
CA GLY A 52 6.54 4.04 11.76
C GLY A 52 7.16 3.03 12.73
N LEU A 53 6.75 3.09 14.00
CA LEU A 53 7.17 2.13 15.02
C LEU A 53 6.70 0.71 14.70
N HIS A 54 5.46 0.55 14.26
CA HIS A 54 4.90 -0.76 13.95
C HIS A 54 5.59 -1.45 12.76
N PHE A 55 5.86 -0.70 11.68
CA PHE A 55 6.45 -1.28 10.47
C PHE A 55 7.97 -1.44 10.55
N TYR A 56 8.67 -0.58 11.28
CA TYR A 56 10.14 -0.54 11.26
C TYR A 56 10.79 -0.78 12.62
N GLY A 57 10.03 -0.82 13.72
CA GLY A 57 10.59 -0.98 15.06
C GLY A 57 11.41 0.21 15.56
N GLU A 58 11.36 1.34 14.85
CA GLU A 58 12.13 2.55 15.13
C GLU A 58 11.19 3.68 15.60
N SER A 59 11.64 4.50 16.53
CA SER A 59 10.91 5.72 16.88
C SER A 59 10.81 6.63 15.67
N ALA A 60 9.66 7.29 15.51
CA ALA A 60 9.43 8.22 14.42
C ALA A 60 10.50 9.33 14.40
N PRO A 61 11.22 9.49 13.29
CA PRO A 61 12.19 10.58 13.14
C PRO A 61 11.46 11.93 13.14
N VAL A 62 12.11 12.98 13.66
CA VAL A 62 11.49 14.32 13.78
C VAL A 62 11.06 14.85 12.42
N GLU A 63 11.82 14.51 11.38
CA GLU A 63 11.56 14.86 9.98
C GLU A 63 10.20 14.34 9.48
N LEU A 64 9.66 13.26 10.06
CA LEU A 64 8.35 12.72 9.67
C LEU A 64 7.23 13.74 9.90
N LEU A 65 7.31 14.51 11.00
CA LEU A 65 6.30 15.51 11.33
C LEU A 65 6.34 16.67 10.33
N THR A 66 7.53 17.17 10.06
CA THR A 66 7.77 18.24 9.10
C THR A 66 7.34 17.84 7.69
N ASP A 67 7.70 16.63 7.26
CA ASP A 67 7.28 16.09 5.96
C ASP A 67 5.75 15.98 5.88
N LEU A 68 5.08 15.54 6.95
CA LEU A 68 3.63 15.42 6.99
C LEU A 68 2.94 16.79 6.86
N GLU A 69 3.42 17.80 7.58
CA GLU A 69 2.90 19.17 7.47
C GLU A 69 3.08 19.73 6.06
N HIS A 70 4.27 19.56 5.48
CA HIS A 70 4.55 20.01 4.12
C HIS A 70 3.69 19.29 3.08
N TYR A 71 3.47 17.98 3.25
CA TYR A 71 2.61 17.19 2.38
C TYR A 71 1.14 17.67 2.43
N LEU A 72 0.59 17.90 3.63
CA LEU A 72 -0.82 18.31 3.80
C LEU A 72 -1.11 19.71 3.26
N VAL A 73 -0.12 20.60 3.28
CA VAL A 73 -0.24 21.98 2.78
C VAL A 73 0.29 22.10 1.34
N SER A 74 0.72 21.00 0.71
CA SER A 74 1.36 20.99 -0.62
C SER A 74 2.49 22.02 -0.72
N SER A 75 3.41 21.99 0.23
CA SER A 75 4.53 22.95 0.34
C SER A 75 5.88 22.23 0.40
N GLY A 76 6.98 23.02 0.35
CA GLY A 76 8.34 22.49 0.37
C GLY A 76 8.57 21.51 -0.78
N ASP A 77 9.10 20.33 -0.46
CA ASP A 77 9.39 19.28 -1.44
C ASP A 77 8.15 18.61 -2.04
N PHE A 78 6.96 18.86 -1.46
CA PHE A 78 5.68 18.34 -1.96
C PHE A 78 4.93 19.35 -2.84
N ALA A 79 5.43 20.57 -3.02
CA ALA A 79 4.75 21.61 -3.80
C ALA A 79 4.52 21.20 -5.27
N CYS A 80 5.46 20.45 -5.86
CA CYS A 80 5.36 19.97 -7.23
C CYS A 80 4.41 18.75 -7.39
N MET A 81 3.99 18.13 -6.28
CA MET A 81 3.17 16.93 -6.31
C MET A 81 1.80 17.19 -6.94
N ASP A 82 1.22 18.37 -6.67
CA ASP A 82 -0.07 18.78 -7.23
C ASP A 82 0.00 18.99 -8.74
N ILE A 83 1.09 19.58 -9.23
CA ILE A 83 1.30 19.76 -10.67
C ILE A 83 1.42 18.40 -11.37
N TYR A 84 2.16 17.47 -10.77
CA TYR A 84 2.36 16.14 -11.33
C TYR A 84 1.08 15.29 -11.29
N LYS A 85 0.33 15.32 -10.19
CA LYS A 85 -0.93 14.56 -10.07
C LYS A 85 -1.98 15.04 -11.07
N ASP A 86 -2.07 16.36 -11.29
CA ASP A 86 -3.01 16.94 -12.25
C ASP A 86 -2.65 16.55 -13.69
N SER A 87 -1.35 16.50 -13.99
CA SER A 87 -0.84 16.02 -15.28
C SER A 87 -1.16 14.55 -15.51
N LEU A 88 -1.02 13.70 -14.48
CA LEU A 88 -1.41 12.29 -14.54
C LEU A 88 -2.92 12.12 -14.75
N LEU A 89 -3.75 12.91 -14.06
CA LEU A 89 -5.20 12.91 -14.23
C LEU A 89 -5.60 13.28 -15.67
N ALA A 90 -4.95 14.29 -16.26
CA ALA A 90 -5.17 14.66 -17.66
C ALA A 90 -4.78 13.53 -18.63
N CYS A 91 -3.62 12.90 -18.43
CA CYS A 91 -3.17 11.78 -19.26
C CYS A 91 -4.08 10.54 -19.13
N ALA A 92 -4.55 10.22 -17.92
CA ALA A 92 -5.45 9.12 -17.67
C ALA A 92 -6.83 9.33 -18.31
N ALA A 93 -7.34 10.57 -18.28
CA ALA A 93 -8.59 10.92 -18.94
C ALA A 93 -8.54 10.68 -20.47
N LEU A 94 -7.38 10.89 -21.09
CA LEU A 94 -7.17 10.65 -22.53
C LEU A 94 -6.96 9.18 -22.86
N SER A 95 -6.27 8.43 -21.99
CA SER A 95 -5.84 7.05 -22.25
C SER A 95 -6.75 5.98 -21.64
N HIS A 96 -7.77 6.37 -20.88
CA HIS A 96 -8.65 5.47 -20.10
C HIS A 96 -7.88 4.49 -19.20
N THR A 97 -6.76 4.94 -18.65
CA THR A 97 -5.92 4.14 -17.74
C THR A 97 -6.21 4.46 -16.28
N THR A 98 -6.01 3.47 -15.40
CA THR A 98 -6.08 3.66 -13.95
C THR A 98 -4.76 4.23 -13.44
N ILE A 99 -4.82 5.27 -12.62
CA ILE A 99 -3.63 5.89 -12.02
C ILE A 99 -3.31 5.18 -10.71
N ASP A 100 -2.04 4.83 -10.50
CA ASP A 100 -1.55 4.37 -9.21
C ASP A 100 -1.07 5.55 -8.37
N ALA A 101 -1.49 5.60 -7.10
CA ALA A 101 -1.00 6.58 -6.15
C ALA A 101 0.50 6.41 -5.88
N LEU A 102 1.02 5.18 -5.99
CA LEU A 102 2.43 4.87 -5.80
C LEU A 102 3.31 5.58 -6.85
N ASP A 103 2.82 5.76 -8.07
CA ASP A 103 3.55 6.44 -9.15
C ASP A 103 3.82 7.91 -8.81
N VAL A 104 2.85 8.58 -8.18
CA VAL A 104 3.00 9.96 -7.71
C VAL A 104 4.06 10.07 -6.63
N TRP A 105 4.10 9.12 -5.70
CA TRP A 105 5.13 9.07 -4.67
C TRP A 105 6.50 8.79 -5.27
N ASN A 106 6.62 7.78 -6.14
CA ASN A 106 7.87 7.42 -6.81
C ASN A 106 8.46 8.57 -7.63
N ALA A 107 7.61 9.42 -8.24
CA ALA A 107 8.06 10.60 -8.98
C ALA A 107 8.74 11.67 -8.12
N LEU A 108 8.49 11.70 -6.81
CA LEU A 108 9.18 12.61 -5.87
C LEU A 108 10.56 12.10 -5.45
N SER A 109 10.88 10.83 -5.72
CA SER A 109 12.14 10.22 -5.33
C SER A 109 13.23 10.40 -6.39
N HIS A 110 14.43 10.78 -5.92
CA HIS A 110 15.61 10.83 -6.77
C HIS A 110 16.35 9.49 -6.74
N PRO A 111 16.78 8.94 -7.88
CA PRO A 111 17.56 7.71 -7.92
C PRO A 111 18.82 7.81 -7.05
N GLY A 112 19.06 6.82 -6.19
CA GLY A 112 20.25 6.74 -5.34
C GLY A 112 20.22 7.58 -4.06
N THR A 113 19.16 8.33 -3.80
CA THR A 113 18.99 9.09 -2.55
C THR A 113 18.21 8.28 -1.51
N LYS A 114 18.57 8.40 -0.22
CA LYS A 114 17.80 7.76 0.86
C LYS A 114 16.38 8.36 0.89
N PRO A 115 15.31 7.53 0.88
CA PRO A 115 13.95 8.03 0.90
C PRO A 115 13.66 8.72 2.23
N ARG A 116 12.85 9.78 2.16
CA ARG A 116 12.35 10.50 3.34
C ARG A 116 11.45 9.61 4.20
N PRO A 117 11.34 9.86 5.51
CA PRO A 117 10.52 9.05 6.40
C PRO A 117 9.07 8.91 5.93
N LEU A 118 8.43 10.02 5.53
CA LEU A 118 7.04 9.98 5.05
C LEU A 118 6.92 9.18 3.76
N HIS A 119 7.84 9.38 2.81
CA HIS A 119 7.86 8.62 1.56
C HIS A 119 8.01 7.11 1.81
N LYS A 120 8.87 6.72 2.75
CA LYS A 120 9.07 5.31 3.13
C LYS A 120 7.77 4.68 3.65
N ILE A 121 7.07 5.38 4.55
CA ILE A 121 5.76 4.93 5.07
C ILE A 121 4.72 4.92 3.95
N ALA A 122 4.70 5.93 3.09
CA ALA A 122 3.76 6.03 1.98
C ALA A 122 3.85 4.86 1.02
N CYS A 123 5.06 4.57 0.55
CA CYS A 123 5.29 3.44 -0.33
C CYS A 123 4.95 2.11 0.36
N CYS A 124 5.27 1.97 1.64
CA CYS A 124 4.92 0.77 2.40
C CYS A 124 3.41 0.56 2.50
N VAL A 125 2.66 1.57 2.94
CA VAL A 125 1.21 1.50 3.15
C VAL A 125 0.47 1.29 1.83
N LEU A 126 0.84 2.01 0.77
CA LEU A 126 0.20 1.89 -0.55
C LEU A 126 0.52 0.57 -1.25
N SER A 127 1.65 -0.05 -0.94
CA SER A 127 2.01 -1.38 -1.47
C SER A 127 1.27 -2.53 -0.78
N ILE A 128 0.64 -2.30 0.37
CA ILE A 128 -0.14 -3.33 1.07
C ILE A 128 -1.36 -3.68 0.21
N CYS A 129 -1.44 -4.93 -0.24
CA CYS A 129 -2.61 -5.42 -0.93
C CYS A 129 -3.75 -5.67 0.08
N PRO A 130 -4.87 -4.92 0.04
CA PRO A 130 -5.93 -5.05 1.03
C PRO A 130 -6.79 -6.31 0.84
N ASN A 131 -6.51 -7.13 -0.17
CA ASN A 131 -7.26 -8.36 -0.42
C ASN A 131 -6.53 -9.59 0.12
N SER A 132 -7.22 -10.36 0.95
CA SER A 132 -6.82 -11.75 1.27
C SER A 132 -6.91 -12.68 0.06
N VAL A 133 -7.46 -12.21 -1.08
CA VAL A 133 -7.70 -13.01 -2.29
C VAL A 133 -6.40 -13.42 -2.95
N SER A 134 -5.38 -12.55 -2.97
CA SER A 134 -4.03 -12.87 -3.42
C SER A 134 -3.47 -14.09 -2.66
N CYS A 135 -3.49 -14.04 -1.32
CA CYS A 135 -3.10 -15.16 -0.47
C CYS A 135 -4.02 -16.38 -0.65
N LYS A 136 -5.34 -16.20 -0.78
CA LYS A 136 -6.30 -17.30 -1.00
C LYS A 136 -6.07 -18.00 -2.34
N ARG A 137 -5.70 -17.28 -3.41
CA ARG A 137 -5.33 -17.89 -4.69
C ARG A 137 -4.07 -18.74 -4.53
N LEU A 138 -3.05 -18.22 -3.85
CA LEU A 138 -1.84 -18.98 -3.52
C LEU A 138 -2.17 -20.23 -2.70
N PHE A 139 -2.99 -20.10 -1.65
CA PHE A 139 -3.43 -21.22 -0.83
C PHE A 139 -4.31 -22.21 -1.59
N SER A 140 -5.11 -21.76 -2.55
CA SER A 140 -5.89 -22.64 -3.42
C SER A 140 -4.98 -23.47 -4.33
N VAL A 141 -3.92 -22.86 -4.87
CA VAL A 141 -2.92 -23.55 -5.69
C VAL A 141 -2.16 -24.60 -4.86
N PHE A 142 -1.88 -24.30 -3.60
CA PHE A 142 -1.26 -25.25 -2.67
C PHE A 142 -2.24 -26.18 -1.98
N GLY A 143 -3.55 -26.04 -2.19
CA GLY A 143 -4.57 -26.80 -1.48
C GLY A 143 -4.38 -28.31 -1.64
N SER A 144 -4.05 -28.77 -2.85
CA SER A 144 -3.79 -30.19 -3.14
C SER A 144 -2.53 -30.73 -2.46
N ILE A 145 -1.50 -29.90 -2.28
CA ILE A 145 -0.24 -30.21 -1.59
C ILE A 145 -0.44 -30.17 -0.07
N LEU A 146 -1.33 -29.29 0.42
CA LEU A 146 -1.62 -29.15 1.84
C LEU A 146 -2.55 -30.24 2.39
N THR A 147 -3.55 -30.64 1.61
CA THR A 147 -4.66 -31.49 2.08
C THR A 147 -4.54 -32.97 1.71
N LYS A 148 -3.89 -33.32 0.59
CA LYS A 148 -3.83 -34.72 0.13
C LYS A 148 -2.66 -35.45 0.77
N TRP A 149 -2.94 -36.55 1.47
CA TRP A 149 -1.96 -37.30 2.28
C TRP A 149 -0.69 -37.69 1.50
N HIS A 150 -0.84 -38.17 0.27
CA HIS A 150 0.29 -38.58 -0.58
C HIS A 150 1.14 -37.42 -1.14
N ASN A 151 0.64 -36.18 -1.11
CA ASN A 151 1.32 -35.01 -1.66
C ASN A 151 1.73 -34.01 -0.57
N ARG A 152 1.64 -34.40 0.70
CA ARG A 152 1.87 -33.51 1.83
C ARG A 152 3.35 -33.22 2.02
N LEU A 153 3.75 -32.00 1.65
CA LEU A 153 5.11 -31.51 1.89
C LEU A 153 5.27 -31.03 3.34
N SER A 154 6.50 -31.08 3.84
CA SER A 154 6.86 -30.37 5.07
C SER A 154 6.67 -28.86 4.89
N THR A 155 6.38 -28.15 5.98
CA THR A 155 6.18 -26.69 5.97
C THR A 155 7.37 -25.96 5.33
N LYS A 156 8.60 -26.37 5.67
CA LYS A 156 9.84 -25.81 5.08
C LYS A 156 9.90 -25.94 3.56
N ASN A 157 9.53 -27.11 3.01
CA ASN A 157 9.54 -27.33 1.56
C ASN A 157 8.39 -26.60 0.88
N LEU A 158 7.23 -26.51 1.54
CA LEU A 158 6.09 -25.76 1.06
C LEU A 158 6.40 -24.25 0.95
N THR A 159 7.03 -23.67 1.97
CA THR A 159 7.43 -22.25 1.97
C THR A 159 8.39 -21.97 0.81
N ARG A 160 9.44 -22.79 0.64
CA ARG A 160 10.38 -22.65 -0.48
C ARG A 160 9.71 -22.78 -1.85
N LEU A 161 8.75 -23.71 -1.97
CA LEU A 161 8.01 -23.89 -3.21
C LEU A 161 7.08 -22.71 -3.49
N ALA A 162 6.46 -22.14 -2.46
CA ALA A 162 5.66 -20.93 -2.56
C ALA A 162 6.50 -19.72 -2.98
N GLU A 163 7.66 -19.51 -2.34
CA GLU A 163 8.63 -18.47 -2.70
C GLU A 163 9.08 -18.60 -4.16
N LEU A 164 9.53 -19.79 -4.57
CA LEU A 164 9.98 -20.04 -5.95
C LEU A 164 8.85 -19.79 -6.95
N LYS A 165 7.63 -20.24 -6.65
CA LYS A 165 6.48 -20.05 -7.54
C LYS A 165 6.05 -18.60 -7.64
N MET A 166 6.12 -17.84 -6.55
CA MET A 166 5.86 -16.40 -6.56
C MET A 166 6.91 -15.66 -7.38
N TYR A 167 8.20 -15.99 -7.19
CA TYR A 167 9.29 -15.41 -7.96
C TYR A 167 9.13 -15.65 -9.47
N VAL A 168 8.89 -16.90 -9.88
CA VAL A 168 8.65 -17.25 -11.29
C VAL A 168 7.40 -16.54 -11.83
N HIS A 169 6.34 -16.40 -11.02
CA HIS A 169 5.15 -15.67 -11.44
C HIS A 169 5.44 -14.19 -11.68
N GLU A 170 6.17 -13.54 -10.77
CA GLU A 170 6.59 -12.15 -10.89
C GLU A 170 7.48 -11.94 -12.13
N GLU A 171 8.45 -12.83 -12.36
CA GLU A 171 9.28 -12.82 -13.57
C GLU A 171 8.43 -12.92 -14.86
N HIS A 172 7.43 -13.79 -14.89
CA HIS A 172 6.53 -13.91 -16.04
C HIS A 172 5.64 -12.67 -16.24
N VAL A 173 5.18 -12.04 -15.15
CA VAL A 173 4.41 -10.79 -15.20
C VAL A 173 5.27 -9.67 -15.76
N CYS A 174 6.49 -9.50 -15.24
CA CYS A 174 7.47 -8.52 -15.73
C CYS A 174 7.81 -8.74 -17.21
N ASN A 175 7.95 -10.00 -17.63
CA ASN A 175 8.25 -10.35 -19.01
C ASN A 175 7.01 -10.35 -19.94
N ASN A 176 5.83 -9.92 -19.47
CA ASN A 176 4.56 -9.95 -20.21
C ASN A 176 4.22 -11.33 -20.84
N THR A 177 4.78 -12.42 -20.30
CA THR A 177 4.60 -13.79 -20.84
C THR A 177 3.39 -14.50 -20.27
N VAL A 178 2.70 -13.91 -19.28
CA VAL A 178 1.46 -14.44 -18.75
C VAL A 178 0.36 -14.31 -19.81
N LYS A 179 0.03 -15.43 -20.47
CA LYS A 179 -1.17 -15.52 -21.31
C LYS A 179 -2.37 -15.08 -20.48
N LYS A 180 -3.01 -13.98 -20.87
CA LYS A 180 -4.36 -13.64 -20.38
C LYS A 180 -5.23 -14.86 -20.66
N HIS A 181 -5.65 -15.55 -19.60
CA HIS A 181 -6.72 -16.51 -19.74
C HIS A 181 -7.94 -15.72 -20.18
N LEU A 182 -8.26 -15.80 -21.48
CA LEU A 182 -9.55 -15.39 -22.01
C LEU A 182 -10.61 -16.11 -21.18
N LYS A 183 -11.47 -15.34 -20.53
CA LYS A 183 -12.77 -15.82 -20.06
C LYS A 183 -13.73 -15.79 -21.24
#